data_AF-A0A0C9TAB6-F1
#
_entry.id   AF-A0A0C9TAB6-F1
#
_cell.length_a   1.000
_cell.length_b   1.000
_cell.length_c   1.000
_cell.angle_alpha   90.00
_cell.angle_beta   90.00
_cell.angle_gamma   90.00
#
_symmetry.space_group_name_H-M   'P 1'
#
loop_
_entity.id
_entity.type
_entity.pdbx_description
1 polymer ?
#
loop_
_entity_poly.entity_id
_entity_poly.type
_entity_poly.pdbx_seq_one_letter_code
_entity_poly.pdbx_strand_id
1 'polypeptide(L)'
;AAPPPPKYPAGDRSHIPDSLKPTYEFLSQELARLRQTTPPNQKRLVDDTDRRVNLLFDALNCETLSKNTSEILFALIRAMSERNRDAALMIHADMLKAATTSNEDIMTWAMGVKQLCIRL
;
A
#
# COMPACT_ATOMS: atom_id res chain seq x y z
N ALA A 1 -10.82 11.76 -22.21
CA ALA A 1 -10.57 12.78 -21.17
C ALA A 1 -9.42 12.29 -20.31
N ALA A 2 -8.44 13.15 -19.98
CA ALA A 2 -7.42 12.79 -19.00
C ALA A 2 -8.08 12.65 -17.61
N PRO A 3 -7.60 11.75 -16.74
CA PRO A 3 -8.12 11.68 -15.38
C PRO A 3 -7.94 13.03 -14.68
N PRO A 4 -8.88 13.41 -13.78
CA PRO A 4 -8.77 14.66 -13.04
C PRO A 4 -7.43 14.71 -12.30
N PRO A 5 -6.81 15.90 -12.18
CA PRO A 5 -5.57 16.05 -11.43
C PRO A 5 -5.79 15.64 -9.97
N PRO A 6 -4.77 15.04 -9.32
CA PRO A 6 -4.86 14.63 -7.93
C PRO A 6 -5.16 15.82 -7.00
N LYS A 7 -5.88 15.57 -5.91
CA LYS A 7 -6.33 16.58 -4.93
C LYS A 7 -5.16 17.33 -4.28
N TYR A 8 -4.02 16.66 -4.12
CA TYR A 8 -2.81 17.19 -3.51
C TYR A 8 -1.57 16.80 -4.35
N PRO A 9 -0.44 17.55 -4.24
CA PRO A 9 0.81 17.21 -4.92
C PRO A 9 1.33 15.81 -4.54
N ALA A 10 1.97 15.12 -5.48
CA ALA A 10 2.60 13.82 -5.20
C ALA A 10 3.70 13.97 -4.14
N GLY A 11 3.76 13.03 -3.20
CA GLY A 11 4.71 13.07 -2.08
C GLY A 11 4.25 13.91 -0.87
N ASP A 12 3.18 14.70 -1.01
CA ASP A 12 2.56 15.36 0.14
C ASP A 12 1.81 14.33 1.01
N ARG A 13 2.01 14.41 2.33
CA ARG A 13 1.42 13.51 3.32
C ARG A 13 0.66 14.26 4.42
N SER A 14 0.56 15.60 4.34
CA SER A 14 -0.09 16.39 5.40
C SER A 14 -1.60 16.25 5.45
N HIS A 15 -2.21 15.66 4.43
CA HIS A 15 -3.66 15.51 4.31
C HIS A 15 -4.14 14.08 4.56
N ILE A 16 -3.26 13.14 4.94
CA ILE A 16 -3.67 11.81 5.37
C ILE A 16 -4.55 11.95 6.63
N PRO A 17 -5.82 11.48 6.59
CA PRO A 17 -6.72 11.55 7.74
C PRO A 17 -6.16 10.81 8.95
N ASP A 18 -6.50 11.28 10.16
CA ASP A 18 -6.00 10.68 11.41
C ASP A 18 -6.33 9.18 11.54
N SER A 19 -7.46 8.75 11.00
CA SER A 19 -7.86 7.33 10.96
C SER A 19 -6.96 6.46 10.08
N LEU A 20 -6.27 7.05 9.10
CA LEU A 20 -5.39 6.37 8.15
C LEU A 20 -3.90 6.53 8.48
N LYS A 21 -3.54 7.42 9.41
CA LYS A 21 -2.16 7.61 9.87
C LYS A 21 -1.48 6.32 10.37
N PRO A 22 -2.14 5.46 11.18
CA PRO A 22 -1.52 4.21 11.62
C PRO A 22 -1.14 3.29 10.46
N THR A 23 -1.97 3.25 9.41
CA THR A 23 -1.68 2.48 8.19
C THR A 23 -0.46 3.03 7.44
N TYR A 24 -0.39 4.36 7.28
CA TYR A 24 0.76 5.02 6.66
C TYR A 24 2.06 4.76 7.44
N GLU A 25 2.04 4.93 8.76
CA GLU A 25 3.20 4.74 9.63
C GLU A 25 3.69 3.29 9.59
N PHE A 26 2.79 2.31 9.70
CA PHE A 26 3.14 0.90 9.65
C PHE A 26 3.80 0.51 8.32
N LEU A 27 3.21 0.89 7.19
CA LEU A 27 3.78 0.60 5.87
C LEU A 27 5.11 1.31 5.64
N SER A 28 5.27 2.52 6.18
CA SER A 28 6.53 3.26 6.12
C SER A 28 7.65 2.53 6.88
N GLN A 29 7.34 1.94 8.03
CA GLN A 29 8.28 1.11 8.79
C GLN A 29 8.63 -0.18 8.04
N GLU A 30 7.64 -0.85 7.43
CA GLU A 30 7.89 -2.06 6.64
C GLU A 30 8.72 -1.78 5.38
N LEU A 31 8.51 -0.64 4.70
CA LEU A 31 9.38 -0.18 3.62
C LEU A 31 10.81 0.08 4.11
N ALA A 32 10.97 0.73 5.26
CA ALA A 32 12.30 0.95 5.84
C ALA A 32 13.00 -0.38 6.14
N ARG A 33 12.28 -1.35 6.72
CA ARG A 33 12.78 -2.71 6.96
C ARG A 33 13.17 -3.41 5.65
N LEU A 34 12.35 -3.30 4.61
CA LEU A 34 12.66 -3.86 3.28
C LEU A 34 13.98 -3.29 2.74
N ARG A 35 14.18 -1.97 2.81
CA ARG A 35 15.39 -1.29 2.34
C ARG A 35 16.64 -1.75 3.11
N GLN A 36 16.53 -1.98 4.42
CA GLN A 36 17.65 -2.38 5.28
C GLN A 36 18.02 -3.86 5.17
N THR A 37 17.03 -4.73 4.93
CA THR A 37 17.23 -6.19 4.95
C THR A 37 17.44 -6.80 3.57
N THR A 38 17.10 -6.09 2.49
CA THR A 38 17.24 -6.61 1.14
C THR A 38 18.68 -6.50 0.64
N PRO A 39 19.28 -7.58 0.10
CA PRO A 39 20.64 -7.54 -0.43
C PRO A 39 20.81 -6.53 -1.59
N PRO A 40 22.01 -5.92 -1.75
CA PRO A 40 22.23 -4.86 -2.76
C PRO A 40 21.92 -5.26 -4.21
N ASN A 41 22.07 -6.55 -4.56
CA ASN A 41 21.76 -7.07 -5.89
C ASN A 41 20.25 -7.04 -6.22
N GLN A 42 19.40 -6.86 -5.21
CA GLN A 42 17.95 -6.74 -5.34
C GLN A 42 17.45 -5.30 -5.22
N LYS A 43 18.32 -4.29 -5.38
CA LYS A 43 17.95 -2.87 -5.32
C LYS A 43 16.73 -2.52 -6.19
N ARG A 44 16.63 -3.06 -7.40
CA ARG A 44 15.49 -2.83 -8.31
C ARG A 44 14.14 -3.25 -7.71
N LEU A 45 14.12 -4.32 -6.91
CA LEU A 45 12.92 -4.77 -6.22
C LEU A 45 12.51 -3.78 -5.12
N VAL A 46 13.49 -3.27 -4.38
CA VAL A 46 13.26 -2.26 -3.33
C VAL A 46 12.71 -0.99 -3.97
N ASP A 47 13.36 -0.47 -5.00
CA ASP A 47 12.96 0.77 -5.68
C ASP A 47 11.55 0.67 -6.29
N ASP A 48 11.19 -0.48 -6.91
CA ASP A 48 9.84 -0.68 -7.45
C ASP A 48 8.78 -0.82 -6.34
N THR A 49 9.09 -1.56 -5.26
CA THR A 49 8.18 -1.69 -4.11
C THR A 49 7.93 -0.31 -3.48
N ASP A 50 8.99 0.47 -3.31
CA ASP A 50 8.94 1.82 -2.76
C ASP A 50 8.05 2.75 -3.59
N ARG A 51 8.28 2.79 -4.90
CA ARG A 51 7.48 3.58 -5.83
C ARG A 51 6.01 3.20 -5.76
N ARG A 52 5.69 1.90 -5.71
CA ARG A 52 4.31 1.39 -5.67
C ARG A 52 3.62 1.72 -4.35
N VAL A 53 4.29 1.55 -3.21
CA VAL A 53 3.70 1.86 -1.91
C VAL A 53 3.51 3.38 -1.74
N ASN A 54 4.38 4.20 -2.34
CA ASN A 54 4.16 5.65 -2.38
C ASN A 54 2.88 6.07 -3.12
N LEU A 55 2.47 5.33 -4.17
CA LEU A 55 1.18 5.57 -4.84
C LEU A 55 -0.01 5.26 -3.91
N LEU A 56 0.11 4.26 -3.04
CA LEU A 56 -0.89 4.03 -1.99
C LEU A 56 -0.93 5.21 -1.02
N PHE A 57 0.22 5.78 -0.63
CA PHE A 57 0.25 6.95 0.24
C PHE A 57 -0.37 8.18 -0.42
N ASP A 58 -0.16 8.40 -1.72
CA ASP A 58 -0.86 9.44 -2.47
C ASP A 58 -2.38 9.20 -2.47
N ALA A 59 -2.82 7.94 -2.64
CA ALA A 59 -4.24 7.57 -2.61
C ALA A 59 -4.88 7.77 -1.22
N LEU A 60 -4.15 7.46 -0.14
CA LEU A 60 -4.57 7.75 1.24
C LEU A 60 -4.68 9.26 1.47
N ASN A 61 -3.67 10.02 1.01
CA ASN A 61 -3.61 11.47 1.17
C ASN A 61 -4.72 12.18 0.39
N CYS A 62 -5.05 11.68 -0.81
CA CYS A 62 -6.13 12.22 -1.64
C CYS A 62 -7.52 11.65 -1.30
N GLU A 63 -7.61 10.75 -0.32
CA GLU A 63 -8.85 10.08 0.08
C GLU A 63 -9.58 9.37 -1.09
N THR A 64 -8.82 8.77 -2.00
CA THR A 64 -9.37 8.18 -3.25
C THR A 64 -9.74 6.71 -3.13
N LEU A 65 -9.48 6.07 -1.99
CA LEU A 65 -9.83 4.67 -1.77
C LEU A 65 -11.32 4.54 -1.50
N SER A 66 -11.99 3.58 -2.14
CA SER A 66 -13.36 3.23 -1.75
C SER A 66 -13.42 2.72 -0.30
N LYS A 67 -14.63 2.75 0.28
CA LYS A 67 -14.87 2.17 1.62
C LYS A 67 -14.47 0.70 1.69
N ASN A 68 -14.84 -0.09 0.68
CA ASN A 68 -14.49 -1.51 0.59
C ASN A 68 -12.97 -1.72 0.51
N THR A 69 -12.28 -0.96 -0.35
CA THR A 69 -10.80 -1.03 -0.44
C THR A 69 -10.14 -0.68 0.89
N SER A 70 -10.66 0.34 1.59
CA SER A 70 -10.15 0.77 2.90
C SER A 70 -10.33 -0.30 3.97
N GLU A 71 -11.50 -0.96 4.03
CA GLU A 71 -11.77 -2.04 4.97
C GLU A 71 -10.84 -3.25 4.77
N ILE A 72 -10.63 -3.66 3.51
CA ILE A 72 -9.69 -4.74 3.19
C ILE A 72 -8.25 -4.33 3.55
N LEU A 73 -7.88 -3.07 3.30
CA LEU A 73 -6.56 -2.55 3.67
C LEU A 73 -6.35 -2.58 5.19
N PHE A 74 -7.32 -2.18 5.99
CA PHE A 74 -7.21 -2.25 7.45
C PHE A 74 -7.06 -3.69 7.95
N ALA A 75 -7.84 -4.63 7.40
CA ALA A 75 -7.71 -6.05 7.72
C ALA A 75 -6.32 -6.59 7.35
N LEU A 76 -5.78 -6.17 6.20
CA LEU A 76 -4.45 -6.54 5.75
C LEU A 76 -3.37 -6.03 6.70
N ILE A 77 -3.41 -4.74 7.06
CA ILE A 77 -2.46 -4.12 7.98
C ILE A 77 -2.48 -4.81 9.35
N ARG A 78 -3.67 -5.16 9.85
CA ARG A 78 -3.80 -5.93 11.09
C ARG A 78 -3.09 -7.28 10.99
N ALA A 79 -3.36 -8.07 9.96
CA ALA A 79 -2.69 -9.36 9.75
C ALA A 79 -1.16 -9.21 9.62
N MET A 80 -0.69 -8.17 8.94
CA MET A 80 0.74 -7.85 8.85
C MET A 80 1.34 -7.50 10.21
N SER A 81 0.64 -6.72 11.03
CA SER A 81 1.09 -6.33 12.38
C SER A 81 1.20 -7.52 13.34
N GLU A 82 0.35 -8.53 13.16
CA GLU A 82 0.38 -9.80 13.88
C GLU A 82 1.46 -10.76 13.33
N ARG A 83 2.27 -10.32 12.34
CA ARG A 83 3.25 -11.14 11.59
C ARG A 83 2.64 -12.39 10.96
N ASN A 84 1.32 -12.39 10.71
CA ASN A 84 0.62 -13.51 10.10
C ASN A 84 0.69 -13.41 8.57
N ARG A 85 1.78 -13.93 8.00
CA ARG A 85 2.04 -13.87 6.56
C ARG A 85 0.96 -14.53 5.71
N ASP A 86 0.49 -15.71 6.11
CA ASP A 86 -0.47 -16.47 5.33
C ASP A 86 -1.84 -15.76 5.30
N ALA A 87 -2.28 -15.23 6.44
CA ALA A 87 -3.48 -14.40 6.48
C ALA A 87 -3.33 -13.11 5.66
N ALA A 88 -2.17 -12.44 5.75
CA ALA A 88 -1.92 -11.23 4.96
C ALA A 88 -1.95 -11.50 3.45
N LEU A 89 -1.39 -12.60 2.98
CA LEU A 89 -1.43 -12.99 1.57
C LEU A 89 -2.84 -13.38 1.10
N MET A 90 -3.62 -14.03 1.97
CA MET A 90 -5.02 -14.37 1.67
C MET A 90 -5.87 -13.10 1.52
N ILE A 91 -5.76 -12.16 2.47
CA ILE A 91 -6.48 -10.87 2.41
C ILE A 91 -6.02 -10.04 1.19
N HIS A 92 -4.72 -10.08 0.86
CA HIS A 92 -4.19 -9.43 -0.34
C HIS A 92 -4.84 -9.97 -1.63
N ALA A 93 -5.09 -11.28 -1.71
CA ALA A 93 -5.79 -11.85 -2.86
C ALA A 93 -7.22 -11.29 -3.00
N ASP A 94 -7.92 -11.03 -1.89
CA ASP A 94 -9.24 -10.39 -1.90
C ASP A 94 -9.15 -8.92 -2.34
N MET A 95 -8.09 -8.21 -1.94
CA MET A 95 -7.79 -6.86 -2.45
C MET A 95 -7.62 -6.83 -3.97
N LEU A 96 -6.93 -7.83 -4.55
CA LEU A 96 -6.80 -7.93 -6.02
C LEU A 96 -8.13 -8.19 -6.72
N LYS A 97 -9.03 -8.98 -6.11
CA LYS A 97 -10.38 -9.18 -6.65
C LYS A 97 -11.16 -7.86 -6.66
N ALA A 98 -11.11 -7.08 -5.57
CA ALA A 98 -11.72 -5.76 -5.50
C ALA A 98 -11.12 -4.78 -6.52
N ALA A 99 -9.84 -4.93 -6.86
CA ALA A 99 -9.16 -4.12 -7.86
C ALA A 99 -9.65 -4.39 -9.30
N THR A 100 -10.11 -5.60 -9.62
CA THR A 100 -10.64 -5.91 -10.97
C THR A 100 -11.98 -5.24 -11.28
N THR A 101 -12.72 -4.83 -10.26
CA THR A 101 -14.04 -4.23 -10.38
C THR A 101 -14.05 -2.73 -10.11
N SER A 102 -12.93 -2.15 -9.68
CA SER A 102 -12.79 -0.72 -9.42
C SER A 102 -12.05 -0.01 -10.56
N ASN A 103 -12.40 1.25 -10.82
CA ASN A 103 -11.63 2.14 -11.71
C ASN A 103 -10.39 2.75 -11.02
N GLU A 104 -10.15 2.39 -9.75
CA GLU A 104 -8.98 2.81 -8.99
C GLU A 104 -7.71 2.06 -9.46
N ASP A 105 -6.55 2.73 -9.43
CA ASP A 105 -5.23 2.13 -9.71
C ASP A 105 -4.73 1.17 -8.60
N ILE A 106 -5.65 0.42 -7.98
CA ILE A 106 -5.38 -0.51 -6.87
C ILE A 106 -4.33 -1.54 -7.26
N MET A 107 -4.44 -2.10 -8.47
CA MET A 107 -3.51 -3.12 -8.96
C MET A 107 -2.04 -2.66 -8.89
N THR A 108 -1.78 -1.38 -9.15
CA THR A 108 -0.41 -0.87 -9.22
C THR A 108 0.26 -0.85 -7.85
N TRP A 109 -0.39 -0.28 -6.84
CA TRP A 109 0.16 -0.17 -5.50
C TRP A 109 0.00 -1.47 -4.69
N ALA A 110 -1.06 -2.25 -4.94
CA ALA A 110 -1.28 -3.54 -4.28
C ALA A 110 -0.13 -4.52 -4.53
N MET A 111 0.52 -4.47 -5.70
CA MET A 111 1.71 -5.29 -5.96
C MET A 111 2.92 -4.91 -5.09
N GLY A 112 3.06 -3.63 -4.71
CA GLY A 112 4.06 -3.20 -3.74
C GLY A 112 3.73 -3.72 -2.33
N VAL A 113 2.46 -3.63 -1.92
CA VAL A 113 2.01 -4.15 -0.62
C VAL A 113 2.22 -5.67 -0.53
N LYS A 114 1.98 -6.42 -1.62
CA LYS A 114 2.27 -7.86 -1.68
C LYS A 114 3.73 -8.18 -1.32
N GLN A 115 4.67 -7.38 -1.82
CA GLN A 115 6.09 -7.59 -1.53
C GLN A 115 6.38 -7.39 -0.05
N LEU A 116 5.74 -6.43 0.61
CA LEU A 116 5.86 -6.26 2.05
C LEU A 116 5.29 -7.46 2.81
N CYS A 117 4.13 -8.00 2.40
CA CYS A 117 3.56 -9.21 2.99
C CYS A 117 4.51 -10.41 2.90
N ILE A 118 5.14 -10.63 1.74
CA ILE A 118 6.09 -11.75 1.53
C ILE A 118 7.29 -11.68 2.47
N ARG A 119 7.65 -10.48 2.94
CA ARG A 119 8.86 -10.21 3.73
C ARG A 119 8.61 -10.13 5.24
N LEU A 120 7.37 -10.30 5.71
CA LEU A 120 7.03 -10.44 7.13
C LEU A 120 7.93 -11.48 7.79
#